data_AF-A0A1B3LXC5-F1
#
_entry.id   AF-A0A1B3LXC5-F1
#
_cell.length_a   1.000
_cell.length_b   1.000
_cell.length_c   1.000
_cell.angle_alpha   90.00
_cell.angle_beta   90.00
_cell.angle_gamma   90.00
#
_symmetry.space_group_name_H-M   'P 1'
#
loop_
_entity.id
_entity.type
_entity.pdbx_description
1 polymer ?
#
loop_
_entity_poly.entity_id
_entity_poly.type
_entity_poly.pdbx_seq_one_letter_code
_entity_poly.pdbx_strand_id
1 'polypeptide(L)'
;MRVLYKLTTPPSANSRDMRAYMQAILEATGLMAGERFDISKFITNYKTHLDSERLVKHKDGTYSLSESGRQYFIRRLTEDPVVKGQLVSRAEVLEMLHKTTASSPTAGWSKIDP
;
A
#
# COMPACT_ATOMS: atom_id res chain seq x y z
N MET A 1 -6.54 -4.95 -17.66
CA MET A 1 -6.78 -4.42 -16.30
C MET A 1 -6.01 -5.28 -15.31
N ARG A 2 -5.09 -4.72 -14.51
CA ARG A 2 -4.27 -5.50 -13.58
C ARG A 2 -5.16 -5.99 -12.43
N VAL A 3 -5.23 -7.30 -12.22
CA VAL A 3 -5.95 -7.87 -11.07
C VAL A 3 -5.08 -7.70 -9.83
N LEU A 4 -5.66 -7.17 -8.76
CA LEU A 4 -5.00 -7.06 -7.46
C LEU A 4 -5.70 -7.94 -6.44
N TYR A 5 -4.96 -8.35 -5.42
CA TYR A 5 -5.46 -9.12 -4.30
C TYR A 5 -5.25 -8.34 -3.01
N LYS A 6 -6.21 -8.41 -2.09
CA LYS A 6 -6.10 -7.82 -0.76
C LYS A 6 -6.17 -8.90 0.32
N LEU A 7 -5.48 -8.68 1.44
CA LEU A 7 -5.66 -9.48 2.64
C LEU A 7 -7.12 -9.43 3.11
N THR A 8 -7.69 -10.59 3.41
CA THR A 8 -9.03 -10.71 3.99
C THR A 8 -9.05 -10.20 5.42
N THR A 9 -7.95 -10.40 6.14
CA THR A 9 -7.72 -9.91 7.50
C THR A 9 -6.42 -9.11 7.49
N PRO A 10 -6.49 -7.77 7.41
CA PRO A 10 -5.31 -6.93 7.46
C PRO A 10 -4.52 -7.11 8.77
N PRO A 11 -3.19 -6.94 8.76
CA PRO A 11 -2.39 -6.93 9.98
C PRO A 11 -2.80 -5.77 10.90
N SER A 12 -2.35 -5.78 12.15
CA SER A 12 -2.69 -4.70 13.08
C SER A 12 -2.16 -3.34 12.58
N ALA A 13 -2.93 -2.27 12.78
CA ALA A 13 -2.71 -0.98 12.11
C ALA A 13 -1.29 -0.39 12.25
N ASN A 14 -0.62 -0.65 13.38
CA ASN A 14 0.73 -0.15 13.67
C ASN A 14 1.83 -1.22 13.54
N SER A 15 1.51 -2.41 13.01
CA SER A 15 2.49 -3.46 12.76
C SER A 15 3.42 -3.14 11.60
N ARG A 16 4.56 -3.83 11.58
CA ARG A 16 5.51 -3.80 10.47
C ARG A 16 4.88 -4.35 9.19
N ASP A 17 4.16 -5.46 9.31
CA ASP A 17 3.44 -6.10 8.20
C ASP A 17 2.41 -5.17 7.57
N MET A 18 1.68 -4.41 8.39
CA MET A 18 0.71 -3.43 7.88
C MET A 18 1.40 -2.34 7.05
N ARG A 19 2.55 -1.83 7.51
CA ARG A 19 3.32 -0.83 6.77
C ARG A 19 3.87 -1.40 5.46
N ALA A 20 4.40 -2.61 5.48
CA ALA A 20 4.85 -3.31 4.27
C ALA A 20 3.72 -3.53 3.28
N TYR A 21 2.56 -3.94 3.78
CA TYR A 21 1.38 -4.16 2.98
C TYR A 21 0.87 -2.87 2.33
N MET A 22 0.82 -1.76 3.07
CA MET A 22 0.47 -0.45 2.50
C MET A 22 1.48 -0.01 1.44
N GLN A 23 2.78 -0.10 1.72
CA GLN A 23 3.82 0.26 0.76
C GLN A 23 3.68 -0.57 -0.54
N ALA A 24 3.43 -1.87 -0.42
CA ALA A 24 3.22 -2.77 -1.56
C ALA A 24 1.98 -2.40 -2.39
N ILE A 25 0.87 -2.00 -1.76
CA ILE A 25 -0.32 -1.54 -2.49
C ILE A 25 0.01 -0.25 -3.28
N LEU A 26 0.70 0.71 -2.68
CA LEU A 26 1.07 1.97 -3.36
C LEU A 26 1.99 1.73 -4.56
N GLU A 27 2.87 0.74 -4.50
CA GLU A 27 3.70 0.32 -5.63
C GLU A 27 2.91 -0.47 -6.68
N ALA A 28 2.07 -1.42 -6.26
CA ALA A 28 1.27 -2.25 -7.16
C ALA A 28 0.30 -1.43 -8.04
N THR A 29 -0.18 -0.32 -7.47
CA THR A 29 -1.17 0.61 -8.06
C THR A 29 -0.53 1.78 -8.81
N GLY A 30 0.80 1.91 -8.81
CA GLY A 30 1.50 3.01 -9.47
C GLY A 30 1.47 4.35 -8.71
N LEU A 31 0.81 4.43 -7.55
CA LEU A 31 0.73 5.66 -6.75
C LEU A 31 2.11 6.21 -6.35
N MET A 32 3.08 5.34 -6.07
CA MET A 32 4.47 5.75 -5.80
C MET A 32 5.14 6.42 -7.01
N ALA A 33 4.72 6.08 -8.24
CA ALA A 33 5.19 6.68 -9.48
C ALA A 33 4.43 7.96 -9.88
N GLY A 34 3.47 8.40 -9.05
CA GLY A 34 2.64 9.58 -9.32
C GLY A 34 1.37 9.28 -10.12
N GLU A 35 1.05 8.01 -10.34
CA GLU A 35 -0.20 7.62 -11.00
C GLU A 35 -1.43 7.85 -10.10
N ARG A 36 -2.61 7.76 -10.71
CA ARG A 36 -3.90 7.78 -10.05
C ARG A 36 -4.53 6.40 -10.11
N PHE A 37 -5.09 5.92 -8.99
CA PHE A 37 -5.74 4.63 -8.92
C PHE A 37 -6.92 4.64 -7.95
N ASP A 38 -7.96 3.86 -8.22
CA ASP A 38 -9.04 3.63 -7.24
C ASP A 38 -8.58 2.63 -6.16
N ILE A 39 -8.15 3.15 -5.01
CA ILE A 39 -7.80 2.33 -3.84
C ILE A 39 -8.94 2.23 -2.82
N SER A 40 -10.19 2.54 -3.19
CA SER A 40 -11.35 2.53 -2.28
C SER A 40 -11.48 1.21 -1.50
N LYS A 41 -11.15 0.07 -2.13
CA LYS A 41 -11.17 -1.27 -1.50
C LYS A 41 -10.10 -1.48 -0.43
N PHE A 42 -9.10 -0.60 -0.37
CA PHE A 42 -8.03 -0.56 0.62
C PHE A 42 -8.12 0.66 1.57
N ILE A 43 -9.08 1.58 1.37
CA ILE A 43 -9.02 2.93 1.97
C ILE A 43 -9.01 2.94 3.49
N THR A 44 -9.59 1.93 4.14
CA THR A 44 -9.56 1.76 5.60
C THR A 44 -8.13 1.78 6.14
N ASN A 45 -7.19 1.22 5.37
CA ASN A 45 -5.77 1.17 5.71
C ASN A 45 -5.11 2.55 5.63
N TYR A 46 -5.66 3.45 4.81
CA TYR A 46 -5.07 4.74 4.47
C TYR A 46 -5.78 5.92 5.11
N LYS A 47 -6.80 5.69 5.95
CA LYS A 47 -7.64 6.77 6.51
C LYS A 47 -6.80 7.89 7.14
N THR A 48 -5.83 7.54 7.97
CA THR A 48 -4.92 8.51 8.60
C THR A 48 -4.04 9.27 7.60
N HIS A 49 -3.72 8.68 6.46
CA HIS A 49 -2.95 9.32 5.38
C HIS A 49 -3.82 10.25 4.52
N LEU A 50 -5.10 9.92 4.36
CA LEU A 50 -6.09 10.81 3.77
C LEU A 50 -6.34 12.02 4.66
N ASP A 51 -6.57 11.79 5.96
CA ASP A 51 -6.83 12.85 6.95
C ASP A 51 -5.62 13.78 7.15
N SER A 52 -4.41 13.32 6.80
CA SER A 52 -3.16 14.11 6.88
C SER A 52 -2.68 14.64 5.53
N GLU A 53 -3.55 14.64 4.51
CA GLU A 53 -3.27 15.18 3.17
C GLU A 53 -2.08 14.53 2.44
N ARG A 54 -1.68 13.33 2.87
CA ARG A 54 -0.65 12.51 2.21
C ARG A 54 -1.23 11.77 1.01
N LEU A 55 -2.53 11.49 1.05
CA LEU A 55 -3.30 10.94 -0.05
C LEU A 55 -4.38 11.95 -0.45
N VAL A 56 -4.56 12.15 -1.75
CA VAL A 56 -5.54 13.08 -2.31
C VAL A 56 -6.59 12.28 -3.06
N LYS A 57 -7.86 12.50 -2.72
CA LYS A 57 -9.01 11.94 -3.46
C LYS A 57 -9.42 12.90 -4.58
N HIS A 58 -9.56 12.40 -5.79
CA HIS A 58 -9.98 13.15 -6.97
C HIS A 58 -11.49 13.01 -7.23
N LYS A 59 -12.03 13.89 -8.07
CA LYS A 59 -13.48 13.93 -8.40
C LYS A 59 -13.97 12.68 -9.12
N ASP A 60 -13.09 12.02 -9.86
CA ASP A 60 -13.36 10.78 -10.60
C ASP A 60 -13.34 9.52 -9.71
N GLY A 61 -13.14 9.68 -8.40
CA GLY A 61 -13.07 8.58 -7.45
C GLY A 61 -11.67 7.96 -7.31
N THR A 62 -10.70 8.36 -8.13
CA THR A 62 -9.31 7.91 -8.02
C THR A 62 -8.56 8.65 -6.91
N TYR A 63 -7.41 8.11 -6.53
CA TYR A 63 -6.53 8.65 -5.50
C TYR A 63 -5.12 8.80 -6.04
N SER A 64 -4.39 9.82 -5.58
CA SER A 64 -2.94 9.95 -5.78
C SER A 64 -2.25 10.30 -4.48
N LEU A 65 -0.94 10.06 -4.41
CA LEU A 65 -0.12 10.65 -3.35
C LEU A 65 0.08 12.14 -3.61
N SER A 66 0.09 12.95 -2.55
CA SER A 66 0.69 14.28 -2.59
C SER A 66 2.23 14.16 -2.58
N GLU A 67 2.95 15.24 -2.87
CA GLU A 67 4.41 15.24 -2.75
C GLU A 67 4.86 14.87 -1.33
N SER A 68 4.23 15.45 -0.31
CA SER A 68 4.52 15.15 1.10
C SER A 68 4.19 13.70 1.46
N GLY A 69 3.11 13.14 0.89
CA GLY A 69 2.78 11.73 1.01
C GLY A 69 3.84 10.82 0.39
N ARG A 70 4.27 11.11 -0.84
CA ARG A 70 5.33 10.34 -1.51
C ARG A 70 6.62 10.35 -0.68
N GLN A 71 7.05 11.51 -0.20
CA GLN A 71 8.22 11.65 0.67
C GLN A 71 8.05 10.89 1.99
N TYR A 72 6.85 10.90 2.58
CA TYR A 72 6.56 10.18 3.83
C TYR A 72 6.81 8.67 3.71
N PHE A 73 6.34 8.08 2.61
CA PHE A 73 6.48 6.64 2.33
C PHE A 73 7.92 6.29 1.92
N ILE A 74 8.56 7.08 1.05
CA ILE A 74 9.97 6.88 0.67
C ILE A 74 10.89 6.90 1.89
N ARG A 75 10.74 7.87 2.80
CA ARG A 75 11.61 7.99 3.99
C ARG A 75 11.49 6.82 4.97
N ARG A 76 10.47 5.97 4.83
CA ARG A 76 10.25 4.80 5.69
C ARG A 76 10.70 3.50 5.05
N LEU A 77 10.94 3.50 3.74
CA LEU A 77 11.50 2.37 3.03
C LEU A 77 13.02 2.36 3.21
N THR A 78 13.56 1.24 3.63
CA THR A 78 15.01 1.02 3.75
C THR A 78 15.40 -0.30 3.08
N GLU A 79 16.63 -0.38 2.60
CA GLU A 79 17.22 -1.63 2.11
C GLU A 79 17.68 -2.53 3.28
N ASP A 80 17.95 -1.93 4.45
CA ASP A 80 18.45 -2.66 5.61
C ASP A 80 17.33 -3.41 6.37
N PRO A 81 17.64 -4.56 7.00
CA PRO A 81 16.71 -5.22 7.92
C PRO A 81 16.28 -4.29 9.06
N VAL A 82 14.97 -4.16 9.26
CA VAL A 82 14.43 -3.29 10.32
C VAL A 82 14.42 -4.02 11.65
N VAL A 83 15.15 -3.50 12.63
CA VAL A 83 15.24 -4.08 13.98
C VAL A 83 14.26 -3.41 14.95
N LYS A 84 14.03 -2.09 14.84
CA LYS A 84 13.09 -1.31 15.67
C LYS A 84 12.51 -0.12 14.90
N GLY A 85 11.36 0.39 15.33
CA GLY A 85 10.76 1.63 14.84
C GLY A 85 9.68 1.45 13.76
N GLN A 86 9.46 2.51 12.98
CA GLN A 86 8.40 2.59 11.96
C GLN A 86 8.90 2.39 10.52
N LEU A 87 10.16 2.01 10.34
CA LEU A 87 10.70 1.68 9.03
C LEU A 87 10.10 0.36 8.50
N VAL A 88 10.26 0.15 7.20
CA VAL A 88 9.94 -1.09 6.51
C VAL A 88 11.07 -1.45 5.56
N SER A 89 11.46 -2.73 5.52
CA SER A 89 12.52 -3.18 4.62
C SER A 89 11.99 -3.46 3.23
N ARG A 90 12.83 -3.26 2.20
CA ARG A 90 12.49 -3.57 0.81
C ARG A 90 12.04 -5.02 0.62
N ALA A 91 12.70 -5.97 1.29
CA ALA A 91 12.36 -7.39 1.24
C ALA A 91 10.90 -7.66 1.66
N GLU A 92 10.41 -7.02 2.72
CA GLU A 92 9.03 -7.21 3.20
C GLU A 92 7.99 -6.61 2.25
N VAL A 93 8.32 -5.45 1.66
CA VAL A 93 7.47 -4.83 0.65
C VAL A 93 7.39 -5.74 -0.57
N LEU A 94 8.50 -6.33 -1.01
CA LEU A 94 8.51 -7.27 -2.13
C LEU A 94 7.68 -8.52 -1.84
N GLU A 95 7.75 -9.07 -0.62
CA GLU A 95 6.92 -10.21 -0.23
C GLU A 95 5.43 -9.88 -0.32
N MET A 96 5.01 -8.73 0.21
CA MET A 96 3.63 -8.28 0.13
C MET A 96 3.22 -7.94 -1.30
N LEU A 97 4.12 -7.37 -2.10
CA LEU A 97 3.89 -7.02 -3.49
C LEU A 97 3.63 -8.27 -4.34
N HIS A 98 4.42 -9.32 -4.16
CA HIS A 98 4.21 -10.61 -4.83
C HIS A 98 2.84 -11.20 -4.54
N LYS A 99 2.38 -11.14 -3.29
CA LYS A 99 1.04 -11.62 -2.91
C LYS A 99 -0.08 -10.73 -3.44
N THR A 100 0.12 -9.42 -3.43
CA THR A 100 -0.83 -8.41 -3.93
C THR A 100 -1.03 -8.51 -5.45
N THR A 101 0.03 -8.87 -6.19
CA THR A 101 0.06 -8.93 -7.66
C THR A 101 0.13 -10.35 -8.20
N ALA A 102 -0.15 -11.36 -7.36
CA ALA A 102 -0.10 -12.76 -7.74
C ALA A 102 -1.04 -13.07 -8.91
N SER A 103 -0.73 -14.10 -9.69
CA SER A 103 -1.60 -14.58 -10.78
C SER A 103 -2.84 -15.35 -10.26
N SER A 104 -2.81 -15.79 -9.00
CA SER A 104 -3.88 -16.52 -8.33
C SER A 104 -3.98 -16.11 -6.86
N PRO A 105 -5.17 -16.19 -6.23
CA PRO A 105 -5.32 -15.85 -4.81
C PRO A 105 -4.46 -16.77 -3.93
N THR A 106 -3.65 -16.17 -3.06
CA THR A 106 -3.00 -16.89 -1.96
C THR A 106 -4.01 -17.08 -0.82
N ALA A 107 -3.85 -18.14 -0.01
CA ALA A 107 -4.71 -18.33 1.17
C ALA A 107 -4.71 -17.07 2.07
N GLY A 108 -5.90 -16.60 2.46
CA GLY A 108 -6.06 -15.33 3.20
C GLY A 108 -6.05 -14.06 2.34
N TRP A 109 -6.06 -14.19 1.00
CA TRP A 109 -6.14 -13.07 0.07
C TRP A 109 -7.37 -13.19 -0.83
N SER A 110 -8.11 -12.10 -0.97
CA SER A 110 -9.29 -11.99 -1.83
C SER A 110 -8.98 -11.12 -3.06
N LYS A 111 -9.47 -11.55 -4.22
CA LYS A 111 -9.40 -10.76 -5.45
C LYS A 111 -10.15 -9.44 -5.26
N ILE A 112 -9.61 -8.37 -5.82
CA ILE A 112 -10.28 -7.09 -5.94
C ILE A 112 -10.80 -6.99 -7.35
N ASP A 113 -12.12 -6.91 -7.47
CA ASP A 113 -12.73 -6.65 -8.75
C ASP A 113 -12.54 -5.17 -9.11
N PRO A 114 -12.13 -4.89 -10.37
CA PRO A 114 -12.24 -3.61 -11.06
C PRO A 114 -13.38 -2.67 -10.64
#